data_AF-A0A3M0ZW05-F1
#
_entry.id   AF-A0A3M0ZW05-F1
#
_cell.length_a   1.000
_cell.length_b   1.000
_cell.length_c   1.000
_cell.angle_alpha   90.00
_cell.angle_beta   90.00
_cell.angle_gamma   90.00
#
_symmetry.space_group_name_H-M   'P 1'
#
loop_
_entity.id
_entity.type
_entity.pdbx_description
1 polymer ?
#
loop_
_entity_poly.entity_id
_entity_poly.type
_entity_poly.pdbx_seq_one_letter_code
_entity_poly.pdbx_strand_id
1 'polypeptide(L)'
;MAVTSASPHGSWSSRLAFIFAAVGSAVGLGNIWKFPYEAGEGGGGAFVLVYLLFVFGIGVPVMIAELSLGRRGRLSPPNAVRKVALEEGRHAGWAVIGWMGVIGAFLILSFYSVIAGVTLSYMVESFFGAIRDLTPGNSADHFSLIVEDGWRMVGWHALFMAITIYVVARGIKGGLEKAVMWMMPALFLILILLVVYALAVGDAGAAFRFLFEPKLED
;
A
#
# COMPACT_ATOMS: atom_id res chain seq x y z
N MET A 1 33.89 25.80 -13.04
CA MET A 1 33.65 24.37 -12.73
C MET A 1 32.34 24.26 -11.97
N ALA A 2 31.28 23.77 -12.61
CA ALA A 2 30.03 23.50 -11.90
C ALA A 2 30.24 22.23 -11.06
N VAL A 3 30.30 22.40 -9.74
CA VAL A 3 30.29 21.27 -8.81
C VAL A 3 28.93 20.59 -8.97
N THR A 4 28.89 19.46 -9.68
CA THR A 4 27.71 18.61 -9.70
C THR A 4 27.55 18.05 -8.29
N SER A 5 26.72 18.70 -7.48
CA SER A 5 26.30 18.16 -6.19
C SER A 5 25.55 16.85 -6.47
N ALA A 6 26.24 15.72 -6.33
CA ALA A 6 25.58 14.43 -6.26
C ALA A 6 24.53 14.52 -5.15
N SER A 7 23.27 14.21 -5.45
CA SER A 7 22.25 14.21 -4.42
C SER A 7 22.68 13.23 -3.33
N PRO A 8 22.71 13.64 -2.04
CA PRO A 8 23.01 12.74 -0.93
C PRO A 8 22.04 11.54 -0.87
N HIS A 9 20.87 11.70 -1.49
CA HIS A 9 19.85 10.69 -1.65
C HIS A 9 20.09 9.90 -2.94
N GLY A 10 20.20 8.57 -2.82
CA GLY A 10 20.43 7.68 -3.96
C GLY A 10 19.36 7.84 -5.05
N SER A 11 19.76 7.76 -6.31
CA SER A 11 18.85 7.73 -7.45
C SER A 11 18.34 6.32 -7.73
N TRP A 12 17.15 6.21 -8.32
CA TRP A 12 16.63 4.95 -8.86
C TRP A 12 17.52 4.47 -10.01
N SER A 13 17.71 3.15 -10.14
CA SER A 13 18.52 2.59 -11.23
C SER A 13 17.87 2.80 -12.61
N SER A 14 16.54 2.81 -12.67
CA SER A 14 15.76 2.87 -13.91
C SER A 14 14.39 3.52 -13.69
N ARG A 15 13.73 3.89 -14.80
CA ARG A 15 12.34 4.38 -14.77
C ARG A 15 11.37 3.30 -14.30
N LEU A 16 11.61 2.04 -14.67
CA LEU A 16 10.79 0.90 -14.23
C LEU A 16 10.89 0.67 -12.73
N ALA A 17 12.09 0.76 -12.16
CA ALA A 17 12.31 0.70 -10.71
C ALA A 17 11.51 1.78 -9.98
N PHE A 18 11.52 3.01 -10.49
CA PHE A 18 10.71 4.09 -9.93
C PHE A 18 9.20 3.82 -10.06
N ILE A 19 8.73 3.37 -11.23
CA ILE A 19 7.32 3.04 -11.45
C ILE A 19 6.88 1.93 -10.50
N PHE A 20 7.61 0.82 -10.42
CA PHE A 20 7.24 -0.26 -9.51
C PHE A 20 7.29 0.20 -8.05
N ALA A 21 8.20 1.09 -7.66
CA ALA A 21 8.22 1.63 -6.30
C ALA A 21 7.00 2.52 -6.02
N ALA A 22 6.60 3.36 -6.98
CA ALA A 22 5.39 4.16 -6.88
C ALA A 22 4.14 3.27 -6.81
N VAL A 23 4.05 2.27 -7.68
CA VAL A 23 2.94 1.29 -7.67
C VAL A 23 2.94 0.49 -6.37
N GLY A 24 4.09 0.01 -5.89
CA GLY A 24 4.18 -0.73 -4.63
C GLY A 24 3.92 0.12 -3.39
N SER A 25 4.10 1.45 -3.46
CA SER A 25 3.64 2.36 -2.41
C SER A 25 2.12 2.56 -2.41
N ALA A 26 1.47 2.43 -3.57
CA ALA A 26 0.02 2.59 -3.73
C ALA A 26 -0.75 1.26 -3.56
N VAL A 27 -0.12 0.14 -3.92
CA VAL A 27 -0.68 -1.20 -3.83
C VAL A 27 -0.24 -1.84 -2.52
N GLY A 28 -1.20 -2.08 -1.63
CA GLY A 28 -0.95 -2.78 -0.38
C GLY A 28 -2.19 -3.47 0.14
N LEU A 29 -2.17 -3.81 1.42
CA LEU A 29 -3.24 -4.52 2.11
C LEU A 29 -4.63 -3.84 1.98
N GLY A 30 -4.65 -2.51 1.89
CA GLY A 30 -5.89 -1.74 1.68
C GLY A 30 -6.63 -2.14 0.39
N ASN A 31 -5.93 -2.50 -0.68
CA ASN A 31 -6.56 -2.91 -1.93
C ASN A 31 -7.11 -4.34 -1.89
N ILE A 32 -6.59 -5.19 -0.99
CA ILE A 32 -6.92 -6.62 -0.94
C ILE A 32 -8.00 -6.91 0.11
N TRP A 33 -7.98 -6.24 1.27
CA TRP A 33 -9.03 -6.43 2.28
C TRP A 33 -10.01 -5.26 2.32
N LYS A 34 -9.50 -4.01 2.36
CA LYS A 34 -10.35 -2.87 2.74
C LYS A 34 -11.27 -2.50 1.60
N PHE A 35 -10.73 -2.42 0.39
CA PHE A 35 -11.51 -2.07 -0.78
C PHE A 35 -12.67 -3.05 -1.04
N PRO A 36 -12.46 -4.39 -1.04
CA PRO A 36 -13.58 -5.32 -1.19
C PRO A 36 -14.61 -5.23 -0.06
N TYR A 37 -14.17 -5.01 1.18
CA TYR A 37 -15.07 -4.83 2.32
C TYR A 37 -15.96 -3.59 2.16
N GLU A 38 -15.37 -2.42 1.86
CA GLU A 38 -16.09 -1.16 1.68
C GLU A 38 -16.98 -1.21 0.41
N ALA A 39 -16.54 -1.90 -0.65
CA ALA A 39 -17.38 -2.15 -1.81
C ALA A 39 -18.55 -3.09 -1.48
N GLY A 40 -18.32 -4.11 -0.63
CA GLY A 40 -19.33 -5.00 -0.05
C GLY A 40 -20.45 -4.22 0.62
N GLU A 41 -20.08 -3.41 1.61
CA GLU A 41 -21.01 -2.61 2.40
C GLU A 41 -21.60 -1.42 1.63
N GLY A 42 -20.88 -0.89 0.64
CA GLY A 42 -21.24 0.31 -0.12
C GLY A 42 -22.11 0.09 -1.35
N GLY A 43 -22.78 -1.06 -1.48
CA GLY A 43 -23.64 -1.34 -2.64
C GLY A 43 -22.88 -1.75 -3.92
N GLY A 44 -21.69 -2.32 -3.77
CA GLY A 44 -20.90 -2.90 -4.85
C GLY A 44 -20.52 -1.89 -5.93
N GLY A 45 -21.07 -2.07 -7.14
CA GLY A 45 -20.76 -1.25 -8.31
C GLY A 45 -21.02 0.25 -8.15
N ALA A 46 -22.00 0.65 -7.33
CA ALA A 46 -22.26 2.08 -7.07
C ALA A 46 -21.12 2.74 -6.30
N PHE A 47 -20.63 2.09 -5.23
CA PHE A 47 -19.42 2.51 -4.52
C PHE A 47 -18.21 2.56 -5.45
N VAL A 48 -18.00 1.52 -6.28
CA VAL A 48 -16.87 1.46 -7.21
C VAL A 48 -16.89 2.63 -8.19
N LEU A 49 -18.05 3.00 -8.72
CA LEU A 49 -18.17 4.13 -9.65
C LEU A 49 -17.81 5.47 -8.98
N VAL A 50 -18.35 5.75 -7.80
CA VAL A 50 -18.05 6.97 -7.04
C VAL A 50 -16.58 6.99 -6.61
N TYR A 51 -16.05 5.84 -6.19
CA TYR A 51 -14.64 5.66 -5.88
C TYR A 51 -13.76 6.02 -7.08
N LEU A 52 -14.07 5.51 -8.28
CA LEU A 52 -13.31 5.82 -9.50
C LEU A 52 -13.40 7.31 -9.87
N LEU A 53 -14.57 7.94 -9.69
CA LEU A 53 -14.73 9.39 -9.89
C LEU A 53 -13.77 10.17 -9.00
N PHE A 54 -13.65 9.83 -7.72
CA PHE A 54 -12.71 10.50 -6.81
C PHE A 54 -11.25 10.16 -7.09
N VAL A 55 -10.96 8.92 -7.51
CA VAL A 55 -9.60 8.54 -7.93
C VAL A 55 -9.15 9.40 -9.11
N PHE A 56 -9.95 9.53 -10.16
CA PHE A 56 -9.56 10.32 -11.33
C PHE A 56 -9.70 11.83 -11.10
N GLY A 57 -10.71 12.28 -10.35
CA GLY A 57 -10.99 13.69 -10.11
C GLY A 57 -10.11 14.34 -9.04
N ILE A 58 -9.62 13.57 -8.06
CA ILE A 58 -8.83 14.08 -6.93
C ILE A 58 -7.53 13.31 -6.77
N GLY A 59 -7.58 11.98 -6.70
CA GLY A 59 -6.40 11.14 -6.41
C GLY A 59 -5.27 11.32 -7.42
N VAL A 60 -5.57 11.20 -8.72
CA VAL A 60 -4.59 11.35 -9.80
C VAL A 60 -4.01 12.77 -9.85
N PRO A 61 -4.80 13.86 -9.84
CA PRO A 61 -4.26 15.22 -9.76
C PRO A 61 -3.34 15.47 -8.55
N VAL A 62 -3.74 15.00 -7.36
CA VAL A 62 -2.93 15.15 -6.15
C VAL A 62 -1.62 14.36 -6.26
N MET A 63 -1.67 13.12 -6.75
CA MET A 63 -0.47 12.31 -7.00
C MET A 63 0.49 13.01 -7.98
N ILE A 64 -0.02 13.57 -9.09
CA ILE A 64 0.80 14.32 -10.05
C ILE A 64 1.43 15.54 -9.39
N ALA A 65 0.69 16.26 -8.55
CA ALA A 65 1.21 17.41 -7.82
C ALA A 65 2.34 17.01 -6.85
N GLU A 66 2.15 15.97 -6.06
CA GLU A 66 3.16 15.46 -5.12
C GLU A 66 4.43 14.98 -5.84
N LEU A 67 4.28 14.21 -6.91
CA LEU A 67 5.41 13.74 -7.72
C LEU A 67 6.17 14.90 -8.38
N SER A 68 5.45 15.93 -8.84
CA SER A 68 6.04 17.13 -9.43
C SER A 68 6.83 17.95 -8.40
N LEU A 69 6.25 18.15 -7.22
CA LEU A 69 6.90 18.81 -6.08
C LEU A 69 8.15 18.05 -5.62
N GLY A 70 8.05 16.72 -5.48
CA GLY A 70 9.18 15.87 -5.11
C GLY A 70 10.31 15.91 -6.14
N ARG A 71 9.98 15.86 -7.44
CA ARG A 71 10.96 15.88 -8.54
C ARG A 71 11.71 17.22 -8.65
N ARG A 72 11.02 18.34 -8.37
CA ARG A 72 11.61 19.69 -8.36
C ARG A 72 12.40 19.95 -7.06
N GLY A 73 11.82 19.63 -5.92
CA GLY A 73 12.42 19.85 -4.60
C GLY A 73 13.66 18.99 -4.35
N ARG A 74 13.61 17.69 -4.69
CA ARG A 74 14.67 16.67 -4.46
C ARG A 74 15.16 16.59 -3.01
N LEU A 75 14.25 16.82 -2.08
CA LEU A 75 14.49 16.80 -0.63
C LEU A 75 13.36 16.00 0.04
N SER A 76 13.45 15.80 1.36
CA SER A 76 12.35 15.23 2.14
C SER A 76 11.06 16.06 1.99
N PRO A 77 9.86 15.49 2.18
CA PRO A 77 8.59 16.15 1.82
C PRO A 77 8.43 17.58 2.37
N PRO A 78 8.67 17.87 3.68
CA PRO A 78 8.57 19.23 4.21
C PRO A 78 9.58 20.19 3.56
N ASN A 79 10.81 19.72 3.33
CA ASN A 79 11.89 20.52 2.76
C ASN A 79 11.69 20.76 1.26
N ALA A 80 11.15 19.78 0.52
CA ALA A 80 10.82 19.91 -0.89
C ALA A 80 9.73 20.96 -1.10
N VAL A 81 8.64 20.90 -0.32
CA VAL A 81 7.55 21.88 -0.40
C VAL A 81 8.05 23.27 0.02
N ARG A 82 8.83 23.37 1.11
CA ARG A 82 9.43 24.65 1.54
C ARG A 82 10.29 25.29 0.46
N LYS A 83 11.18 24.49 -0.16
CA LYS A 83 12.09 24.95 -1.21
C LYS A 83 11.31 25.46 -2.42
N VAL A 84 10.37 24.67 -2.94
CA VAL A 84 9.57 25.08 -4.11
C VAL A 84 8.72 26.31 -3.80
N ALA A 85 8.16 26.42 -2.59
CA ALA A 85 7.40 27.61 -2.19
C ALA A 85 8.28 28.88 -2.23
N LEU A 86 9.50 28.82 -1.69
CA LEU A 86 10.42 29.97 -1.72
C LEU A 86 10.88 30.33 -3.13
N GLU A 87 11.15 29.35 -3.99
CA GLU A 87 11.50 29.56 -5.40
C GLU A 87 10.38 30.26 -6.18
N GLU A 88 9.13 30.02 -5.82
CA GLU A 88 7.93 30.62 -6.44
C GLU A 88 7.48 31.92 -5.75
N GLY A 89 8.32 32.50 -4.87
CA GLY A 89 7.99 33.72 -4.14
C GLY A 89 6.82 33.57 -3.16
N ARG A 90 6.52 32.34 -2.73
CA ARG A 90 5.48 32.00 -1.75
C ARG A 90 6.07 31.83 -0.35
N HIS A 91 5.20 31.90 0.66
CA HIS A 91 5.58 31.82 2.05
C HIS A 91 6.15 30.43 2.43
N ALA A 92 7.19 30.37 3.27
CA ALA A 92 7.78 29.10 3.71
C ALA A 92 6.81 28.19 4.49
N GLY A 93 5.71 28.75 5.00
CA GLY A 93 4.66 28.02 5.75
C GLY A 93 3.95 26.92 4.95
N TRP A 94 4.06 26.90 3.61
CA TRP A 94 3.58 25.77 2.81
C TRP A 94 4.23 24.43 3.20
N ALA A 95 5.39 24.46 3.87
CA ALA A 95 6.04 23.28 4.45
C ALA A 95 5.14 22.44 5.36
N VAL A 96 4.09 23.03 5.94
CA VAL A 96 3.09 22.33 6.76
C VAL A 96 2.49 21.14 6.00
N ILE A 97 2.23 21.26 4.69
CA ILE A 97 1.69 20.16 3.89
C ILE A 97 2.62 18.95 3.89
N GLY A 98 3.94 19.18 3.72
CA GLY A 98 4.91 18.10 3.79
C GLY A 98 5.00 17.47 5.19
N TRP A 99 4.82 18.27 6.25
CA TRP A 99 4.78 17.75 7.63
C TRP A 99 3.53 16.92 7.90
N MET A 100 2.36 17.33 7.40
CA MET A 100 1.13 16.54 7.50
C MET A 100 1.31 15.16 6.86
N GLY A 101 1.97 15.09 5.69
CA GLY A 101 2.27 13.81 5.04
C GLY A 101 3.20 12.92 5.87
N VAL A 102 4.24 13.49 6.48
CA VAL A 102 5.17 12.74 7.36
C VAL A 102 4.46 12.20 8.60
N ILE A 103 3.66 13.03 9.27
CA ILE A 103 2.88 12.63 10.45
C ILE A 103 1.85 11.57 10.06
N GLY A 104 1.15 11.77 8.94
CA GLY A 104 0.19 10.81 8.40
C GLY A 104 0.82 9.45 8.13
N ALA A 105 1.97 9.41 7.44
CA ALA A 105 2.70 8.18 7.19
C ALA A 105 3.14 7.47 8.48
N PHE A 106 3.59 8.23 9.48
CA PHE A 106 3.96 7.69 10.79
C PHE A 106 2.77 7.08 11.52
N LEU A 107 1.62 7.78 11.54
CA LEU A 107 0.40 7.29 12.16
C LEU A 107 -0.13 6.05 11.44
N ILE A 108 -0.10 6.03 10.10
CA ILE A 108 -0.50 4.86 9.31
C ILE A 108 0.38 3.66 9.64
N LEU A 109 1.70 3.84 9.68
CA LEU A 109 2.63 2.75 9.98
C LEU A 109 2.37 2.10 11.35
N SER A 110 1.90 2.89 12.34
CA SER A 110 1.67 2.40 13.70
C SER A 110 0.63 1.28 13.77
N PHE A 111 -0.48 1.37 13.02
CA PHE A 111 -1.48 0.30 12.95
C PHE A 111 -1.26 -0.65 11.78
N TYR A 112 -0.69 -0.16 10.66
CA TYR A 112 -0.51 -0.98 9.46
C TYR A 112 0.45 -2.14 9.71
N SER A 113 1.50 -1.90 10.50
CA SER A 113 2.47 -2.93 10.90
C SER A 113 1.85 -4.05 11.74
N VAL A 114 0.81 -3.76 12.53
CA VAL A 114 0.08 -4.79 13.31
C VAL A 114 -0.67 -5.72 12.37
N ILE A 115 -1.45 -5.17 11.42
CA ILE A 115 -2.20 -6.01 10.47
C ILE A 115 -1.27 -6.77 9.52
N ALA A 116 -0.16 -6.15 9.12
CA ALA A 116 0.88 -6.83 8.37
C ALA A 116 1.52 -7.98 9.16
N GLY A 117 1.68 -7.83 10.49
CA GLY A 117 2.10 -8.90 11.39
C GLY A 117 1.13 -10.08 11.41
N VAL A 118 -0.18 -9.83 11.50
CA VAL A 118 -1.20 -10.88 11.38
C VAL A 118 -1.09 -11.59 10.03
N THR A 119 -0.96 -10.82 8.95
CA THR A 119 -0.78 -11.38 7.59
C THR A 119 0.46 -12.26 7.49
N LEU A 120 1.55 -11.87 8.15
CA LEU A 120 2.78 -12.66 8.22
C LEU A 120 2.58 -13.98 8.98
N SER A 121 1.79 -13.97 10.06
CA SER A 121 1.39 -15.21 10.76
C SER A 121 0.65 -16.16 9.82
N TYR A 122 -0.38 -15.66 9.14
CA TYR A 122 -1.15 -16.44 8.17
C TYR A 122 -0.27 -17.00 7.05
N MET A 123 0.68 -16.21 6.54
CA MET A 123 1.63 -16.67 5.52
C MET A 123 2.48 -17.85 6.03
N VAL A 124 3.01 -17.76 7.25
CA VAL A 124 3.83 -18.82 7.86
C VAL A 124 2.99 -20.07 8.12
N GLU A 125 1.80 -19.92 8.69
CA GLU A 125 0.89 -21.03 8.96
C GLU A 125 0.43 -21.71 7.66
N SER A 126 0.17 -20.94 6.58
CA SER A 126 -0.11 -21.45 5.23
C SER A 126 1.04 -22.30 4.71
N PHE A 127 2.27 -21.81 4.87
CA PHE A 127 3.46 -22.50 4.38
C PHE A 127 3.67 -23.86 5.07
N PHE A 128 3.43 -23.94 6.38
CA PHE A 128 3.50 -25.18 7.14
C PHE A 128 2.24 -26.05 7.07
N GLY A 129 1.19 -25.59 6.39
CA GLY A 129 -0.06 -26.32 6.23
C GLY A 129 -0.95 -26.35 7.47
N ALA A 130 -0.72 -25.46 8.44
CA ALA A 130 -1.50 -25.36 9.68
C ALA A 130 -2.94 -24.85 9.44
N ILE A 131 -3.19 -24.22 8.28
CA ILE A 131 -4.52 -23.71 7.90
C ILE A 131 -5.23 -24.55 6.83
N ARG A 132 -4.85 -25.82 6.63
CA ARG A 132 -5.46 -26.66 5.59
C ARG A 132 -6.92 -27.01 5.85
N ASP A 133 -7.28 -27.18 7.12
CA ASP A 133 -8.63 -27.56 7.56
C ASP A 133 -9.46 -26.34 7.99
N LEU A 134 -9.03 -25.13 7.59
CA LEU A 134 -9.80 -23.92 7.82
C LEU A 134 -11.06 -23.92 6.95
N THR A 135 -12.19 -23.75 7.62
CA THR A 135 -13.53 -23.67 7.04
C THR A 135 -14.14 -22.31 7.38
N PRO A 136 -15.20 -21.89 6.66
CA PRO A 136 -15.90 -20.65 7.01
C PRO A 136 -16.42 -20.60 8.46
N GLY A 137 -16.70 -21.76 9.06
CA GLY A 137 -17.24 -21.86 10.42
C GLY A 137 -16.21 -21.68 11.53
N ASN A 138 -14.92 -21.93 11.28
CA ASN A 138 -13.85 -21.84 12.29
C ASN A 138 -12.82 -20.74 11.96
N SER A 139 -12.96 -20.02 10.85
CA SER A 139 -12.02 -18.96 10.45
C SER A 139 -12.04 -17.76 11.39
N ALA A 140 -13.22 -17.42 11.92
CA ALA A 140 -13.35 -16.35 12.90
C ALA A 140 -12.62 -16.71 14.21
N ASP A 141 -12.82 -17.92 14.70
CA ASP A 141 -12.17 -18.40 15.93
C ASP A 141 -10.65 -18.46 15.77
N HIS A 142 -10.16 -18.94 14.62
CA HIS A 142 -8.72 -18.95 14.33
C HIS A 142 -8.12 -17.54 14.30
N PHE A 143 -8.84 -16.58 13.70
CA PHE A 143 -8.43 -15.18 13.75
C PHE A 143 -8.40 -14.65 15.18
N SER A 144 -9.44 -14.89 15.98
CA SER A 144 -9.52 -14.48 17.38
C SER A 144 -8.36 -15.03 18.21
N LEU A 145 -8.01 -16.31 18.05
CA LEU A 145 -6.86 -16.92 18.72
C LEU A 145 -5.53 -16.20 18.42
N ILE A 146 -5.40 -15.62 17.24
CA ILE A 146 -4.20 -14.85 16.85
C ILE A 146 -4.21 -13.46 17.48
N VAL A 147 -5.35 -12.75 17.44
CA VAL A 147 -5.42 -11.35 17.90
C VAL A 147 -5.60 -11.19 19.42
N GLU A 148 -6.13 -12.20 20.11
CA GLU A 148 -6.29 -12.19 21.56
C GLU A 148 -4.97 -12.44 22.31
N ASP A 149 -4.01 -13.14 21.69
CA ASP A 149 -2.67 -13.33 22.25
C ASP A 149 -1.78 -12.11 21.96
N GLY A 150 -1.75 -11.19 22.94
CA GLY A 150 -0.96 -9.96 22.86
C GLY A 150 0.53 -10.19 22.65
N TRP A 151 1.13 -11.25 23.21
CA TRP A 151 2.55 -11.53 23.02
C TRP A 151 2.87 -12.10 21.66
N ARG A 152 1.99 -12.97 21.14
CA ARG A 152 2.10 -13.43 19.76
C ARG A 152 1.96 -12.26 18.78
N MET A 153 1.04 -11.34 19.03
CA MET A 153 0.86 -10.13 18.21
C MET A 153 2.08 -9.21 18.24
N VAL A 154 2.63 -8.93 19.42
CA VAL A 154 3.86 -8.14 19.54
C VAL A 154 5.02 -8.82 18.81
N GLY A 155 5.14 -10.15 18.90
CA GLY A 155 6.15 -10.93 18.19
C GLY A 155 6.07 -10.75 16.66
N TRP A 156 4.88 -10.92 16.08
CA TRP A 156 4.68 -10.77 14.64
C TRP A 156 4.85 -9.33 14.15
N HIS A 157 4.34 -8.36 14.91
CA HIS A 157 4.56 -6.95 14.65
C HIS A 157 6.06 -6.60 14.66
N ALA A 158 6.80 -7.04 15.69
CA ALA A 158 8.22 -6.80 15.82
C ALA A 158 9.01 -7.43 14.66
N LEU A 159 8.65 -8.65 14.25
CA LEU A 159 9.25 -9.31 13.11
C LEU A 159 9.00 -8.55 11.81
N PHE A 160 7.76 -8.12 11.56
CA PHE A 160 7.43 -7.33 10.38
C PHE A 160 8.19 -5.99 10.35
N MET A 161 8.27 -5.31 11.49
CA MET A 161 9.04 -4.06 11.64
C MET A 161 10.53 -4.30 11.41
N ALA A 162 11.10 -5.39 11.93
CA ALA A 162 12.51 -5.74 11.71
C ALA A 162 12.82 -5.95 10.22
N ILE A 163 11.95 -6.66 9.49
CA ILE A 163 12.07 -6.85 8.04
C ILE A 163 11.99 -5.49 7.31
N THR A 164 11.02 -4.66 7.69
CA THR A 164 10.83 -3.33 7.09
C THR A 164 12.06 -2.44 7.32
N ILE A 165 12.56 -2.36 8.54
CA ILE A 165 13.77 -1.62 8.90
C ILE A 165 14.99 -2.16 8.13
N TYR A 166 15.13 -3.47 8.03
CA TYR A 166 16.23 -4.10 7.28
C TYR A 166 16.24 -3.67 5.81
N VAL A 167 15.08 -3.67 5.14
CA VAL A 167 14.96 -3.25 3.75
C VAL A 167 15.26 -1.75 3.61
N VAL A 168 14.72 -0.91 4.49
CA VAL A 168 14.93 0.55 4.46
C VAL A 168 16.37 0.94 4.77
N ALA A 169 17.02 0.26 5.73
CA ALA A 169 18.41 0.53 6.12
C ALA A 169 19.41 0.25 5.00
N ARG A 170 19.08 -0.65 4.05
CA ARG A 170 19.89 -0.91 2.85
C ARG A 170 19.71 0.14 1.74
N GLY A 171 18.88 1.15 1.97
CA GLY A 171 18.64 2.25 1.05
C GLY A 171 17.90 1.84 -0.23
N ILE A 172 17.82 2.78 -1.18
CA ILE A 172 16.99 2.66 -2.38
C ILE A 172 17.46 1.51 -3.28
N LYS A 173 18.70 1.57 -3.80
CA LYS A 173 19.23 0.55 -4.73
C LYS A 173 19.51 -0.80 -4.06
N GLY A 174 19.93 -0.78 -2.79
CA GLY A 174 20.39 -1.96 -2.06
C GLY A 174 19.27 -2.78 -1.43
N GLY A 175 18.14 -2.14 -1.09
CA GLY A 175 16.99 -2.77 -0.43
C GLY A 175 15.70 -2.58 -1.20
N LEU A 176 15.18 -1.35 -1.19
CA LEU A 176 13.81 -1.05 -1.63
C LEU A 176 13.55 -1.45 -3.09
N GLU A 177 14.44 -1.08 -4.01
CA GLU A 177 14.31 -1.38 -5.42
C GLU A 177 14.29 -2.89 -5.67
N LYS A 178 15.20 -3.64 -5.05
CA LYS A 178 15.25 -5.10 -5.20
C LYS A 178 14.00 -5.78 -4.67
N ALA A 179 13.52 -5.36 -3.51
CA ALA A 179 12.31 -5.92 -2.92
C ALA A 179 11.11 -5.71 -3.84
N VAL A 180 10.88 -4.47 -4.27
CA VAL A 180 9.74 -4.10 -5.11
C VAL A 180 9.78 -4.78 -6.49
N MET A 181 10.96 -4.88 -7.12
CA MET A 181 11.12 -5.51 -8.44
C MET A 181 10.72 -6.99 -8.46
N TRP A 182 10.81 -7.69 -7.32
CA TRP A 182 10.39 -9.09 -7.18
C TRP A 182 8.97 -9.22 -6.62
N MET A 183 8.65 -8.46 -5.58
CA MET A 183 7.37 -8.57 -4.87
C MET A 183 6.19 -8.11 -5.74
N MET A 184 6.35 -7.05 -6.54
CA MET A 184 5.25 -6.52 -7.35
C MET A 184 4.80 -7.47 -8.47
N PRO A 185 5.71 -8.02 -9.31
CA PRO A 185 5.30 -9.03 -10.30
C PRO A 185 4.72 -10.29 -9.67
N ALA A 186 5.29 -10.75 -8.55
CA ALA A 186 4.79 -11.93 -7.84
C ALA A 186 3.36 -11.70 -7.33
N LEU A 187 3.09 -10.55 -6.70
CA LEU A 187 1.76 -10.18 -6.26
C LEU A 187 0.76 -10.16 -7.41
N PHE A 188 1.11 -9.52 -8.53
CA PHE A 188 0.24 -9.43 -9.69
C PHE A 188 -0.08 -10.81 -10.28
N LEU A 189 0.91 -11.68 -10.37
CA LEU A 189 0.73 -13.05 -10.83
C LEU A 189 -0.20 -13.84 -9.91
N ILE A 190 0.00 -13.76 -8.59
CA ILE A 190 -0.85 -14.45 -7.60
C ILE A 190 -2.29 -13.93 -7.70
N LEU A 191 -2.50 -12.62 -7.84
CA LEU A 191 -3.84 -12.05 -8.00
C LEU A 191 -4.54 -12.56 -9.26
N ILE A 192 -3.85 -12.63 -10.40
CA ILE A 192 -4.42 -13.20 -11.63
C ILE A 192 -4.82 -14.66 -11.42
N LEU A 193 -3.94 -15.46 -10.81
CA LEU A 193 -4.23 -16.87 -10.53
C LEU A 193 -5.45 -17.02 -9.63
N LEU A 194 -5.58 -16.20 -8.59
CA LEU A 194 -6.72 -16.22 -7.68
C LEU A 194 -8.02 -15.80 -8.38
N VAL A 195 -7.98 -14.80 -9.26
CA VAL A 195 -9.15 -14.39 -10.06
C VAL A 195 -9.59 -15.52 -10.98
N VAL A 196 -8.66 -16.14 -11.71
CA VAL A 196 -8.98 -17.27 -12.60
C VAL A 196 -9.56 -18.44 -11.81
N TYR A 197 -8.99 -18.76 -10.65
CA TYR A 197 -9.50 -19.80 -9.77
C TYR A 197 -10.90 -19.48 -9.24
N ALA A 198 -11.13 -18.25 -8.78
CA ALA A 198 -12.42 -17.81 -8.26
C ALA A 198 -13.51 -17.84 -9.33
N LEU A 199 -13.18 -17.50 -10.58
CA LEU A 199 -14.11 -17.61 -11.72
C LEU A 199 -14.42 -19.06 -12.10
N ALA A 200 -13.50 -20.00 -11.86
CA ALA A 200 -13.69 -21.41 -12.16
C ALA A 200 -14.52 -22.15 -11.09
N VAL A 201 -14.39 -21.75 -9.82
CA VAL A 201 -15.01 -22.43 -8.67
C VAL A 201 -16.25 -21.72 -8.15
N GLY A 202 -16.29 -20.38 -8.24
CA GLY A 202 -17.36 -19.55 -7.70
C GLY A 202 -18.46 -19.19 -8.70
N ASP A 203 -19.41 -18.36 -8.26
CA ASP A 203 -20.45 -17.80 -9.12
C ASP A 203 -19.96 -16.51 -9.78
N ALA A 204 -19.36 -16.65 -10.97
CA ALA A 204 -18.93 -15.52 -11.78
C ALA A 204 -20.08 -14.56 -12.09
N GLY A 205 -21.28 -15.06 -12.37
CA GLY A 205 -22.43 -14.22 -12.75
C GLY A 205 -22.89 -13.32 -11.60
N ALA A 206 -22.93 -13.85 -10.38
CA ALA A 206 -23.20 -13.06 -9.18
C ALA A 206 -22.09 -12.01 -8.93
N ALA A 207 -20.82 -12.41 -9.03
CA ALA A 207 -19.69 -11.49 -8.82
C ALA A 207 -19.67 -10.34 -9.83
N PHE A 208 -19.93 -10.61 -11.11
CA PHE A 208 -20.03 -9.59 -12.15
C PHE A 208 -21.17 -8.61 -11.89
N ARG A 209 -22.36 -9.10 -11.53
CA ARG A 209 -23.49 -8.23 -11.19
C ARG A 209 -23.18 -7.38 -9.97
N PHE A 210 -22.64 -7.97 -8.91
CA PHE A 210 -22.25 -7.24 -7.72
C PHE A 210 -21.25 -6.09 -8.03
N LEU A 211 -20.25 -6.34 -8.87
CA LEU A 211 -19.17 -5.39 -9.11
C LEU A 211 -19.51 -4.31 -10.16
N PHE A 212 -20.33 -4.65 -11.17
CA PHE A 212 -20.55 -3.79 -12.34
C PHE A 212 -22.00 -3.35 -12.54
N GLU A 213 -22.96 -3.93 -11.82
CA GLU A 213 -24.35 -3.48 -11.84
C GLU A 213 -24.55 -2.55 -10.64
N PRO A 214 -24.47 -1.22 -10.84
CA PRO A 214 -24.60 -0.28 -9.73
C PRO A 214 -26.04 -0.35 -9.21
N LYS A 215 -26.19 -0.87 -8.00
CA LYS A 215 -27.40 -0.70 -7.22
C LYS A 215 -27.34 0.65 -6.52
N LEU A 216 -28.13 1.59 -6.99
CA LEU A 216 -28.31 2.89 -6.33
C LEU A 216 -29.17 2.77 -5.06
N GLU A 217 -29.72 1.57 -4.80
CA GLU A 217 -30.55 1.20 -3.65
C GLU A 217 -30.12 -0.17 -3.11
N ASP A 218 -29.82 -0.24 -1.81
CA ASP A 218 -30.74 -0.87 -0.84
C ASP A 218 -31.37 0.25 0.00
#